data_AF-A0A819NUI1-F1
#
_entry.id   AF-A0A819NUI1-F1
#
_cell.length_a   1.000
_cell.length_b   1.000
_cell.length_c   1.000
_cell.angle_alpha   90.00
_cell.angle_beta   90.00
_cell.angle_gamma   90.00
#
_symmetry.space_group_name_H-M   'P 1'
#
loop_
_entity.id
_entity.type
_entity.pdbx_description
1 polymer ?
#
loop_
_entity_poly.entity_id
_entity_poly.type
_entity_poly.pdbx_seq_one_letter_code
_entity_poly.pdbx_strand_id
1 'polypeptide(L)'
;MQPTGGTPSVFSSLGLTGDLLFKPQISGIGGYVYSTVSSFTAKNQNLSDAYAIKSGTSMATPYVAGTLALYLAHIGNPPPWTVNGTCQPNCRPSFTKIVNLLQSNAMPVNISNTILANTAQQGAGLVNALQLIQATTIISPSELALNDSVRQASSYTIQ
;
A
#
# COMPACT_ATOMS: atom_id res chain seq x y z
N MET A 1 -17.38 10.92 -14.17
CA MET A 1 -15.97 10.53 -14.00
C MET A 1 -15.38 11.35 -12.87
N GLN A 2 -14.55 10.76 -12.00
CA GLN A 2 -13.95 11.51 -10.89
C GLN A 2 -12.88 12.47 -11.44
N PRO A 3 -13.00 13.80 -11.25
CA PRO A 3 -12.07 14.78 -11.83
C PRO A 3 -10.61 14.64 -11.36
N THR A 4 -10.38 13.96 -10.23
CA THR A 4 -9.06 13.67 -9.65
C THR A 4 -8.72 12.18 -9.69
N GLY A 5 -9.29 11.43 -10.64
CA GLY A 5 -9.01 10.01 -10.80
C GLY A 5 -7.54 9.77 -11.15
N GLY A 6 -6.91 8.79 -10.49
CA GLY A 6 -5.50 8.44 -10.75
C GLY A 6 -4.46 9.35 -10.10
N THR A 7 -4.88 10.36 -9.33
CA THR A 7 -3.97 11.20 -8.53
C THR A 7 -4.03 10.80 -7.06
N PRO A 8 -2.98 11.09 -6.26
CA PRO A 8 -3.06 10.92 -4.81
C PRO A 8 -4.20 11.74 -4.20
N SER A 9 -4.82 11.21 -3.15
CA SER A 9 -5.91 11.90 -2.45
C SER A 9 -5.40 13.03 -1.56
N VAL A 10 -6.12 14.16 -1.54
CA VAL A 10 -5.77 15.34 -0.72
C VAL A 10 -5.75 15.08 0.79
N PHE A 11 -6.50 14.08 1.26
CA PHE A 11 -6.55 13.67 2.66
C PHE A 11 -5.45 12.65 3.04
N SER A 12 -4.67 12.15 2.08
CA SER A 12 -3.63 11.16 2.38
C SER A 12 -2.54 11.80 3.24
N SER A 13 -2.17 11.14 4.33
CA SER A 13 -1.05 11.56 5.15
C SER A 13 0.23 11.56 4.31
N LEU A 14 1.01 12.62 4.48
CA LEU A 14 2.33 12.77 3.88
C LEU A 14 3.38 12.28 4.87
N GLY A 15 4.42 11.63 4.37
CA GLY A 15 5.64 11.42 5.14
C GLY A 15 6.52 12.66 5.18
N LEU A 16 7.74 12.56 5.70
CA LEU A 16 8.35 11.37 6.34
C LEU A 16 7.74 11.09 7.73
N THR A 17 8.14 10.00 8.38
CA THR A 17 7.83 9.82 9.82
C THR A 17 8.56 10.88 10.66
N GLY A 18 8.21 10.99 11.95
CA GLY A 18 8.93 11.87 12.89
C GLY A 18 10.44 11.60 12.94
N ASP A 19 10.85 10.34 12.74
CA ASP A 19 12.24 9.90 12.67
C ASP A 19 12.86 9.99 11.26
N LEU A 20 12.21 10.73 10.35
CA LEU A 20 12.64 10.91 8.95
C LEU A 20 12.74 9.61 8.13
N LEU A 21 11.94 8.59 8.48
CA LEU A 21 11.84 7.36 7.69
C LEU A 21 10.79 7.50 6.59
N PHE A 22 11.01 6.81 5.46
CA PHE A 22 10.12 6.88 4.31
C PHE A 22 8.73 6.26 4.60
N LYS A 23 7.70 7.10 4.46
CA LYS A 23 6.28 6.72 4.45
C LYS A 23 5.52 7.66 3.49
N PRO A 24 4.37 7.22 2.93
CA PRO A 24 3.87 5.85 2.91
C PRO A 24 4.76 4.93 2.06
N GLN A 25 4.64 3.62 2.23
CA GLN A 25 5.45 2.64 1.48
C GLN A 25 4.87 2.34 0.09
N ILE A 26 3.54 2.36 -0.05
CA ILE A 26 2.81 2.06 -1.28
C ILE A 26 1.44 2.75 -1.25
N SER A 27 0.88 3.00 -2.42
CA SER A 27 -0.45 3.57 -2.61
C SER A 27 -1.47 2.52 -3.07
N GLY A 28 -2.73 2.74 -2.69
CA GLY A 28 -3.88 1.93 -3.13
C GLY A 28 -5.08 2.81 -3.46
N ILE A 29 -6.12 2.21 -4.02
CA ILE A 29 -7.36 2.94 -4.35
C ILE A 29 -8.15 3.19 -3.06
N GLY A 30 -8.18 4.46 -2.62
CA GLY A 30 -8.87 4.87 -1.40
C GLY A 30 -9.88 6.00 -1.55
N GLY A 31 -9.93 6.69 -2.69
CA GLY A 31 -10.90 7.76 -2.94
C GLY A 31 -12.13 7.23 -3.68
N TYR A 32 -13.32 7.67 -3.27
CA TYR A 32 -14.60 7.35 -3.92
C TYR A 32 -14.83 5.85 -4.15
N VAL A 33 -14.51 5.04 -3.14
CA VAL A 33 -14.66 3.58 -3.20
C VAL A 33 -16.09 3.20 -2.84
N TYR A 34 -16.79 2.57 -3.79
CA TYR A 34 -18.10 1.97 -3.56
C TYR A 34 -17.94 0.57 -2.95
N SER A 35 -18.42 0.39 -1.71
CA SER A 35 -18.30 -0.90 -1.02
C SER A 35 -19.44 -1.11 -0.02
N THR A 36 -19.49 -2.30 0.56
CA THR A 36 -20.48 -2.67 1.57
C THR A 36 -20.28 -1.86 2.85
N VAL A 37 -21.40 -1.54 3.51
CA VAL A 37 -21.44 -0.95 4.85
C VAL A 37 -22.32 -1.78 5.77
N SER A 38 -22.20 -1.59 7.07
CA SER A 38 -23.08 -2.29 8.02
C SER A 38 -24.54 -1.88 7.82
N SER A 39 -25.48 -2.79 8.10
CA SER A 39 -26.92 -2.49 8.05
C SER A 39 -27.32 -1.39 9.03
N PHE A 40 -26.60 -1.26 10.16
CA PHE A 40 -26.77 -0.15 11.10
C PHE A 40 -26.38 1.19 10.47
N THR A 41 -25.22 1.25 9.78
CA THR A 41 -24.80 2.44 9.05
C THR A 41 -25.78 2.80 7.93
N ALA A 42 -26.24 1.81 7.17
CA ALA A 42 -27.21 2.01 6.10
C ALA A 42 -28.51 2.63 6.61
N LYS A 43 -29.05 2.09 7.72
CA LYS A 43 -30.24 2.66 8.38
C LYS A 43 -30.00 4.08 8.88
N ASN A 44 -28.90 4.34 9.58
CA ASN A 44 -28.59 5.67 10.10
C ASN A 44 -28.36 6.71 9.00
N GLN A 45 -27.94 6.28 7.81
CA GLN A 45 -27.69 7.15 6.65
C GLN A 45 -28.86 7.15 5.65
N ASN A 46 -30.00 6.54 5.99
CA ASN A 46 -31.18 6.41 5.12
C ASN A 46 -30.87 5.87 3.72
N LEU A 47 -29.95 4.90 3.64
CA LEU A 47 -29.57 4.25 2.38
C LEU A 47 -30.57 3.13 2.04
N SER A 48 -30.88 2.98 0.76
CA SER A 48 -31.75 1.92 0.23
C SER A 48 -31.19 0.52 0.43
N ASP A 49 -29.87 0.41 0.47
CA ASP A 49 -29.11 -0.83 0.53
C ASP A 49 -27.84 -0.65 1.39
N ALA A 50 -27.20 -1.77 1.73
CA ALA A 50 -26.02 -1.80 2.59
C ALA A 50 -24.72 -1.48 1.82
N TYR A 51 -24.76 -0.46 0.97
CA TYR A 51 -23.64 0.00 0.16
C TYR A 51 -23.48 1.51 0.25
N ALA A 52 -22.25 1.99 0.27
CA ALA A 52 -21.95 3.42 0.24
C ALA A 52 -20.63 3.70 -0.47
N ILE A 53 -20.51 4.94 -0.96
CA ILE A 53 -19.23 5.48 -1.42
C ILE A 53 -18.50 6.07 -0.21
N LYS A 54 -17.28 5.61 0.05
CA LYS A 54 -16.40 6.15 1.10
C LYS A 54 -15.03 6.51 0.53
N SER A 55 -14.40 7.49 1.17
CA SER A 55 -13.05 7.94 0.84
C SER A 55 -12.18 7.87 2.10
N GLY A 56 -10.99 7.32 1.98
CA GLY A 56 -10.02 7.23 3.07
C GLY A 56 -8.88 6.27 2.76
N THR A 57 -7.76 6.44 3.45
CA THR A 57 -6.67 5.45 3.44
C THR A 57 -7.15 4.10 4.00
N SER A 58 -8.17 4.10 4.87
CA SER A 58 -8.89 2.90 5.32
C SER A 58 -9.51 2.08 4.19
N MET A 59 -9.77 2.67 3.02
CA MET A 59 -10.23 1.95 1.83
C MET A 59 -9.06 1.52 0.93
N ALA A 60 -7.94 2.27 0.93
CA ALA A 60 -6.73 1.86 0.23
C ALA A 60 -6.08 0.62 0.85
N THR A 61 -6.09 0.49 2.19
CA THR A 61 -5.54 -0.66 2.91
C THR A 61 -6.11 -2.02 2.45
N PRO A 62 -7.45 -2.25 2.43
CA PRO A 62 -8.00 -3.51 1.95
C PRO A 62 -7.75 -3.75 0.45
N TYR A 63 -7.59 -2.71 -0.37
CA TYR A 63 -7.22 -2.86 -1.78
C TYR A 63 -5.80 -3.44 -1.94
N VAL A 64 -4.82 -2.91 -1.19
CA VAL A 64 -3.45 -3.44 -1.17
C VAL A 64 -3.43 -4.86 -0.59
N ALA A 65 -4.19 -5.11 0.49
CA ALA A 65 -4.29 -6.44 1.10
C ALA A 65 -4.89 -7.48 0.13
N GLY A 66 -5.93 -7.12 -0.63
CA GLY A 66 -6.51 -7.97 -1.66
C GLY A 66 -5.54 -8.27 -2.80
N THR A 67 -4.75 -7.27 -3.21
CA THR A 67 -3.71 -7.45 -4.22
C THR A 67 -2.63 -8.45 -3.77
N LEU A 68 -2.18 -8.34 -2.52
CA LEU A 68 -1.26 -9.32 -1.93
C LEU A 68 -1.91 -10.71 -1.83
N ALA A 69 -3.19 -10.80 -1.49
CA ALA A 69 -3.91 -12.07 -1.45
C ALA A 69 -3.96 -12.77 -2.81
N LEU A 70 -4.12 -12.02 -3.91
CA LEU A 70 -4.04 -12.59 -5.27
C LEU A 70 -2.66 -13.15 -5.59
N TYR A 71 -1.60 -12.46 -5.19
CA TYR A 71 -0.24 -12.98 -5.33
C TYR A 71 0.00 -14.23 -4.48
N LEU A 72 -0.49 -14.26 -3.23
CA LEU A 72 -0.40 -15.45 -2.38
C LEU A 72 -1.16 -16.64 -2.99
N ALA A 73 -2.31 -16.39 -3.64
CA ALA A 73 -3.04 -17.42 -4.36
C ALA A 73 -2.27 -17.95 -5.56
N HIS A 74 -1.57 -17.07 -6.30
CA HIS A 74 -0.73 -17.44 -7.43
C HIS A 74 0.43 -18.37 -7.03
N ILE A 75 1.06 -18.13 -5.87
CA ILE A 75 2.17 -18.98 -5.36
C ILE A 75 1.68 -20.21 -4.58
N GLY A 76 0.42 -20.62 -4.74
CA GLY A 76 -0.11 -21.86 -4.18
C GLY A 76 -0.65 -21.77 -2.75
N ASN A 77 -1.15 -20.60 -2.33
CA ASN A 77 -1.79 -20.37 -1.04
C ASN A 77 -0.99 -20.89 0.17
N PRO A 78 0.23 -20.39 0.40
CA PRO A 78 1.05 -20.83 1.51
C PRO A 78 0.33 -20.57 2.86
N PRO A 79 0.44 -21.51 3.83
CA PRO A 79 -0.33 -21.43 5.06
C PRO A 79 -0.06 -20.15 5.86
N PRO A 80 -1.08 -19.55 6.51
CA PRO A 80 -0.95 -18.23 7.14
C PRO A 80 0.04 -18.17 8.31
N TRP A 81 0.35 -19.31 8.94
CA TRP A 81 1.32 -19.44 10.02
C TRP A 81 2.78 -19.52 9.55
N THR A 82 3.06 -19.60 8.24
CA THR A 82 4.42 -19.78 7.68
C THR A 82 5.16 -18.48 7.44
N VAL A 83 4.85 -17.44 8.22
CA VAL A 83 5.48 -16.12 8.12
C VAL A 83 7.00 -16.23 8.32
N ASN A 84 7.78 -15.46 7.57
CA ASN A 84 9.25 -15.45 7.57
C ASN A 84 9.95 -16.63 6.87
N GLY A 85 9.26 -17.42 6.03
CA GLY A 85 9.92 -18.39 5.15
C GLY A 85 10.44 -19.66 5.83
N THR A 86 10.12 -19.89 7.10
CA THR A 86 10.49 -21.11 7.83
C THR A 86 9.39 -22.16 7.75
N CYS A 87 9.38 -22.96 6.69
CA CYS A 87 8.57 -24.18 6.57
C CYS A 87 9.00 -25.04 5.35
N GLN A 88 8.41 -26.23 5.19
CA GLN A 88 8.50 -27.07 3.97
C GLN A 88 7.07 -27.55 3.68
N PRO A 89 6.59 -27.67 2.42
CA PRO A 89 7.22 -27.33 1.13
C PRO A 89 6.78 -25.97 0.52
N ASN A 90 5.76 -25.28 1.06
CA ASN A 90 5.29 -23.98 0.53
C ASN A 90 5.14 -22.94 1.64
N CYS A 91 5.99 -21.90 1.64
CA CYS A 91 6.02 -20.89 2.69
C CYS A 91 5.63 -19.51 2.21
N ARG A 92 5.05 -18.74 3.14
CA ARG A 92 4.83 -17.32 2.91
C ARG A 92 6.18 -16.61 2.78
N PRO A 93 6.35 -15.74 1.77
CA PRO A 93 7.52 -14.88 1.70
C PRO A 93 7.67 -14.05 2.98
N SER A 94 8.92 -13.71 3.34
CA SER A 94 9.17 -12.81 4.46
C SER A 94 8.49 -11.46 4.23
N PHE A 95 8.16 -10.75 5.32
CA PHE A 95 7.54 -9.43 5.23
C PHE A 95 8.38 -8.46 4.38
N THR A 96 9.70 -8.46 4.56
CA THR A 96 10.64 -7.66 3.74
C THR A 96 10.54 -8.02 2.26
N LYS A 97 10.48 -9.30 1.91
CA LYS A 97 10.33 -9.73 0.51
C LYS A 97 9.00 -9.26 -0.08
N ILE A 98 7.92 -9.30 0.71
CA ILE A 98 6.59 -8.80 0.30
C ILE A 98 6.64 -7.30 0.04
N VAL A 99 7.23 -6.52 0.94
CA VAL A 99 7.38 -5.07 0.78
C VAL A 99 8.19 -4.76 -0.47
N ASN A 100 9.34 -5.42 -0.66
CA ASN A 100 10.19 -5.21 -1.84
C ASN A 100 9.47 -5.58 -3.14
N LEU A 101 8.72 -6.68 -3.16
CA LEU A 101 7.91 -7.11 -4.31
C LEU A 101 6.86 -6.08 -4.67
N LEU A 102 6.09 -5.62 -3.69
CA LEU A 102 5.02 -4.65 -3.87
C LEU A 102 5.57 -3.30 -4.34
N GLN A 103 6.66 -2.82 -3.73
CA GLN A 103 7.28 -1.54 -4.08
C GLN A 103 7.96 -1.58 -5.45
N SER A 104 8.67 -2.66 -5.78
CA SER A 104 9.39 -2.77 -7.08
C SER A 104 8.45 -2.82 -8.29
N ASN A 105 7.22 -3.31 -8.10
CA ASN A 105 6.22 -3.47 -9.16
C ASN A 105 5.06 -2.46 -9.03
N ALA A 106 5.21 -1.44 -8.19
CA ALA A 106 4.25 -0.36 -8.07
C ALA A 106 4.34 0.58 -9.28
N MET A 107 3.21 1.19 -9.66
CA MET A 107 3.14 2.16 -10.75
C MET A 107 3.15 3.58 -10.19
N PRO A 108 4.16 4.40 -10.49
CA PRO A 108 4.15 5.81 -10.11
C PRO A 108 2.93 6.54 -10.67
N VAL A 109 2.27 7.35 -9.83
CA VAL A 109 1.10 8.14 -10.18
C VAL A 109 1.46 9.61 -10.36
N ASN A 110 0.74 10.29 -11.26
CA ASN A 110 0.92 11.71 -11.50
C ASN A 110 0.06 12.53 -10.54
N ILE A 111 0.58 13.66 -10.07
CA ILE A 111 -0.21 14.66 -9.32
C ILE A 111 -0.94 15.62 -10.27
N SER A 112 -0.34 15.90 -11.44
CA SER A 112 -0.93 16.70 -12.51
C SER A 112 -0.19 16.44 -13.81
N ASN A 113 -0.91 16.25 -14.91
CA ASN A 113 -0.36 15.99 -16.25
C ASN A 113 0.75 14.93 -16.24
N THR A 114 2.00 15.31 -16.54
CA THR A 114 3.19 14.45 -16.60
C THR A 114 4.06 14.52 -15.34
N ILE A 115 3.64 15.26 -14.32
CA ILE A 115 4.40 15.45 -13.08
C ILE A 115 4.04 14.32 -12.12
N LEU A 116 5.04 13.52 -11.75
CA LEU A 116 4.91 12.47 -10.75
C LEU A 116 4.63 13.07 -9.37
N ALA A 117 3.78 12.41 -8.60
CA ALA A 117 3.62 12.76 -7.19
C ALA A 117 4.91 12.50 -6.42
N ASN A 118 5.14 13.24 -5.33
CA ASN A 118 6.32 13.03 -4.51
C ASN A 118 6.26 11.67 -3.78
N THR A 119 7.43 11.08 -3.49
CA THR A 119 7.52 9.78 -2.80
C THR A 119 6.98 9.85 -1.37
N ALA A 120 7.04 11.02 -0.72
CA ALA A 120 6.42 11.25 0.59
C ALA A 120 4.87 11.20 0.56
N GLN A 121 4.24 11.22 -0.62
CA GLN A 121 2.81 11.18 -0.81
C GLN A 121 2.35 9.84 -1.40
N GLN A 122 3.06 9.32 -2.41
CA GLN A 122 2.67 8.08 -3.09
C GLN A 122 3.47 6.83 -2.69
N GLY A 123 4.57 6.98 -1.96
CA GLY A 123 5.52 5.90 -1.72
C GLY A 123 6.17 5.43 -3.02
N ALA A 124 6.22 4.11 -3.22
CA ALA A 124 6.64 3.51 -4.48
C ALA A 124 5.62 3.70 -5.63
N GLY A 125 4.38 4.11 -5.33
CA GLY A 125 3.31 4.30 -6.29
C GLY A 125 2.10 3.40 -6.04
N LEU A 126 1.18 3.36 -7.00
CA LEU A 126 -0.05 2.56 -6.95
C LEU A 126 0.28 1.06 -7.10
N VAL A 127 -0.23 0.23 -6.19
CA VAL A 127 -0.09 -1.22 -6.26
C VAL A 127 -0.69 -1.78 -7.56
N ASN A 128 0.04 -2.68 -8.22
CA ASN A 128 -0.41 -3.34 -9.46
C ASN A 128 -0.38 -4.87 -9.32
N ALA A 129 -1.58 -5.47 -9.23
CA ALA A 129 -1.73 -6.92 -9.08
C ALA A 129 -1.18 -7.72 -10.27
N LEU A 130 -1.37 -7.21 -11.50
CA LEU A 130 -0.93 -7.91 -12.70
C LEU A 130 0.60 -7.93 -12.80
N GLN A 131 1.24 -6.78 -12.61
CA GLN A 131 2.71 -6.71 -12.59
C GLN A 131 3.29 -7.54 -11.44
N LEU A 132 2.65 -7.55 -10.27
CA LEU A 132 3.08 -8.36 -9.14
C LEU A 132 3.07 -9.87 -9.43
N ILE A 133 2.04 -10.37 -10.13
CA ILE A 133 1.94 -11.79 -10.51
C ILE A 133 2.92 -12.14 -11.63
N GLN A 134 3.18 -11.22 -12.55
CA GLN A 134 4.10 -11.41 -13.68
C GLN A 134 5.56 -11.06 -13.33
N ALA A 135 5.82 -10.60 -12.11
CA ALA A 135 7.13 -10.10 -11.69
C ALA A 135 8.19 -11.20 -11.72
N THR A 136 9.24 -10.98 -12.52
CA THR A 136 10.44 -11.83 -12.54
C THR A 136 11.60 -11.21 -11.76
N THR A 137 11.51 -9.92 -11.44
CA THR A 137 12.57 -9.13 -10.81
C THR A 137 12.08 -8.44 -9.54
N ILE A 138 12.96 -8.36 -8.54
CA ILE A 138 12.71 -7.66 -7.27
C ILE A 138 13.92 -6.76 -7.01
N ILE A 139 13.67 -5.50 -6.69
CA ILE A 139 14.71 -4.54 -6.28
C ILE A 139 14.82 -4.57 -4.75
N SER A 140 16.04 -4.64 -4.23
CA SER A 140 16.31 -4.62 -2.79
C SER A 140 17.61 -3.84 -2.50
N PRO A 141 17.59 -2.84 -1.59
CA PRO A 141 16.41 -2.30 -0.92
C PRO A 141 15.48 -1.59 -1.92
N SER A 142 14.16 -1.72 -1.72
CA SER A 142 13.15 -1.12 -2.60
C SER A 142 12.84 0.36 -2.29
N GLU A 143 13.45 0.89 -1.24
CA GLU A 143 13.42 2.30 -0.87
C GLU A 143 14.84 2.77 -0.51
N LEU A 144 15.22 3.95 -0.99
CA LEU A 144 16.54 4.53 -0.74
C LEU A 144 16.41 5.70 0.22
N ALA A 145 16.63 5.44 1.50
CA ALA A 145 16.77 6.47 2.51
C ALA A 145 18.15 7.14 2.39
N LEU A 146 18.21 8.33 1.78
CA LEU A 146 19.43 9.13 1.64
C LEU A 146 19.81 9.84 2.95
N ASN A 147 19.44 9.27 4.08
CA ASN A 147 19.74 9.85 5.39
C ASN A 147 21.26 9.90 5.60
N ASP A 148 21.71 10.86 6.40
CA ASP A 148 23.10 10.96 6.81
C ASP A 148 23.45 9.76 7.70
N SER A 149 24.09 8.76 7.10
CA SER A 149 24.43 7.48 7.74
C SER A 149 25.42 7.66 8.89
N VAL A 150 26.09 8.81 8.99
CA VAL A 150 27.09 9.11 10.03
C VAL A 150 26.41 9.45 11.36
N ARG A 151 25.15 9.90 11.37
CA ARG A 151 24.45 10.41 12.57
C ARG A 151 23.15 9.66 12.89
N GLN A 152 22.93 8.49 12.30
CA GLN A 152 21.72 7.70 12.53
C GLN A 152 21.82 6.98 13.89
N ALA A 153 21.00 7.40 14.85
CA ALA A 153 20.90 6.77 16.17
C ALA A 153 19.74 5.76 16.18
N SER A 154 19.91 4.64 16.89
CA SER A 154 18.86 3.61 17.03
C SER A 154 17.67 4.07 17.88
N SER A 155 17.82 5.15 18.63
CA SER A 155 16.77 5.78 19.43
C SER A 155 17.07 7.26 19.65
N TYR A 156 16.02 8.07 19.71
CA TYR A 156 16.08 9.48 20.04
C TYR A 156 15.22 9.71 21.30
N THR A 157 15.81 10.26 22.35
CA THR A 157 15.06 10.65 23.55
C THR A 157 14.66 12.11 23.40
N ILE A 158 13.35 12.38 23.34
CA ILE A 158 12.81 13.73 23.33
C ILE A 158 12.65 14.16 24.79
N GLN A 159 13.31 15.26 25.19
CA GLN A 159 13.14 15.89 26.50
C GLN A 159 11.93 16.82 26.52
#